data_AF-A0A3M1Q157-F1
#
_entry.id   AF-A0A3M1Q157-F1
#
_cell.length_a   1.000
_cell.length_b   1.000
_cell.length_c   1.000
_cell.angle_alpha   90.00
_cell.angle_beta   90.00
_cell.angle_gamma   90.00
#
_symmetry.space_group_name_H-M   'P 1'
#
loop_
_entity.id
_entity.type
_entity.pdbx_description
1 polymer ?
#
loop_
_entity_poly.entity_id
_entity_poly.type
_entity_poly.pdbx_seq_one_letter_code
_entity_poly.pdbx_strand_id
1 'polypeptide(L)'
;MTIRFRDSRQARRRLYVEAVYPSGVLALLDKTAWVYSGMGLEVKDADFALRLGRLPAKEGVIRLYPGDVLQIWRRPIVGQPAGMDEEGQWHPARIACTLPEALAHAEPGQPIWFDDGKIGGRIEAVHDDRIEVRITHARPRGERLRAGKGINLPDTRIELPALTERDREVLPFVARHADMVGLSFVHRESDVDELLALLQQHTPPDRPLPGIVLKIETRRAFDNLPRLVLSAMQTDRAGVMIARGDLAIESGFERLAEVQEEVLWLCEAAHMPVIWATQVLETMARQGLPARAEISDAAMGQRAECIMLNKGPFIVEATRTLDDILRRMQDHQTKKRSLLRRLRVAEQTFA
;
A
#
# COMPACT_ATOMS: atom_id res chain seq x y z
N MET A 1 34.63 29.92 -14.85
CA MET A 1 33.64 29.83 -15.95
C MET A 1 32.23 29.96 -15.37
N THR A 2 31.34 30.72 -16.00
CA THR A 2 29.96 30.93 -15.51
C THR A 2 28.97 30.49 -16.57
N ILE A 3 28.01 29.65 -16.18
CA ILE A 3 26.95 29.17 -17.07
C ILE A 3 25.65 29.87 -16.69
N ARG A 4 24.96 30.46 -17.66
CA ARG A 4 23.73 31.23 -17.50
C ARG A 4 22.57 30.50 -18.14
N PHE A 5 21.40 30.57 -17.51
CA PHE A 5 20.17 30.06 -18.11
C PHE A 5 18.94 30.76 -17.54
N ARG A 6 17.80 30.54 -18.19
CA ARG A 6 16.47 30.83 -17.64
C ARG A 6 15.82 29.53 -17.25
N ASP A 7 15.33 29.44 -16.01
CA ASP A 7 14.59 28.27 -15.56
C ASP A 7 13.20 28.19 -16.22
N SER A 8 12.45 27.11 -16.01
CA SER A 8 11.09 26.94 -16.56
C SER A 8 10.08 28.03 -16.14
N ARG A 9 10.42 28.85 -15.13
CA ARG A 9 9.62 30.00 -14.68
C ARG A 9 10.18 31.32 -15.24
N GLN A 10 11.03 31.26 -16.26
CA GLN A 10 11.72 32.39 -16.90
C GLN A 10 12.70 33.15 -15.99
N ALA A 11 13.01 32.63 -14.80
CA ALA A 11 13.87 33.29 -13.85
C ALA A 11 15.35 33.10 -14.24
N ARG A 12 16.13 34.19 -14.26
CA ARG A 12 17.56 34.13 -14.58
C ARG A 12 18.32 33.40 -13.47
N ARG A 13 19.22 32.50 -13.87
CA ARG A 13 20.05 31.67 -12.99
C ARG A 13 21.50 31.65 -13.48
N ARG A 14 22.43 31.40 -12.56
CA ARG A 14 23.87 31.36 -12.82
C ARG A 14 24.48 30.17 -12.09
N LEU A 15 25.18 29.32 -12.82
CA LEU A 15 26.00 28.26 -12.27
C LEU A 15 27.46 28.71 -12.25
N TYR A 16 28.13 28.46 -11.14
CA TYR A 16 29.54 28.75 -10.94
C TYR A 16 30.31 27.44 -11.05
N VAL A 17 31.22 27.34 -12.02
CA VAL A 17 32.09 26.16 -12.14
C VAL A 17 33.07 26.15 -10.98
N GLU A 18 32.97 25.13 -10.13
CA GLU A 18 33.81 24.92 -8.94
C GLU A 18 35.03 24.07 -9.27
N ALA A 19 34.85 23.00 -10.04
CA ALA A 19 35.93 22.10 -10.43
C ALA A 19 35.72 21.55 -11.85
N VAL A 20 36.81 21.28 -12.55
CA VAL A 20 36.82 20.68 -13.89
C VAL A 20 37.57 19.35 -13.81
N TYR A 21 36.94 18.30 -14.31
CA TYR A 21 37.47 16.94 -14.36
C TYR A 21 37.54 16.46 -15.81
N PRO A 22 38.35 15.42 -16.13
CA PRO A 22 38.39 14.84 -17.47
C PRO A 22 37.03 14.34 -17.98
N SER A 23 36.14 13.93 -17.07
CA SER A 23 34.80 13.41 -17.36
C SER A 23 33.67 14.44 -17.30
N GLY A 24 33.95 15.68 -16.92
CA GLY A 24 32.92 16.71 -16.80
C GLY A 24 33.26 17.86 -15.87
N VAL A 25 32.26 18.69 -15.59
CA VAL A 25 32.42 19.93 -14.81
C VAL A 25 31.47 19.89 -13.62
N LEU A 26 31.99 20.18 -12.42
CA LEU A 26 31.17 20.42 -11.22
C LEU A 26 30.83 21.90 -11.16
N ALA A 27 29.53 22.22 -11.12
CA ALA A 27 29.06 23.58 -11.03
C ALA A 27 28.02 23.75 -9.91
N LEU A 28 28.14 24.85 -9.17
CA LEU A 28 27.31 25.20 -8.04
C LEU A 28 26.24 26.21 -8.41
N LEU A 29 25.10 26.13 -7.73
CA LEU A 29 23.96 27.04 -7.86
C LEU A 29 23.60 27.60 -6.48
N ASP A 30 23.46 28.91 -6.39
CA ASP A 30 23.13 29.63 -5.14
C ASP A 30 21.62 29.63 -4.82
N LYS A 31 20.77 29.41 -5.82
CA LYS A 31 19.30 29.49 -5.70
C LYS A 31 18.61 28.35 -6.43
N THR A 32 17.57 27.79 -5.83
CA THR A 32 16.75 26.75 -6.49
C THR A 32 16.33 27.16 -7.91
N ALA A 33 16.58 26.27 -8.87
CA ALA A 33 16.19 26.39 -10.27
C ALA A 33 15.37 25.19 -10.73
N TRP A 34 14.45 25.45 -11.65
CA TRP A 34 13.57 24.43 -12.23
C TRP A 34 13.98 24.14 -13.67
N VAL A 35 14.72 23.06 -13.85
CA VAL A 35 15.29 22.65 -15.12
C VAL A 35 14.46 21.57 -15.82
N TYR A 36 14.55 21.46 -17.14
CA TYR A 36 13.89 20.42 -17.94
C TYR A 36 14.86 19.85 -18.99
N SER A 37 14.60 18.62 -19.44
CA SER A 37 15.39 17.94 -20.47
C SER A 37 15.40 18.75 -21.76
N GLY A 38 16.58 18.98 -22.34
CA GLY A 38 16.76 19.76 -23.56
C GLY A 38 16.86 21.28 -23.36
N MET A 39 16.71 21.77 -22.11
CA MET A 39 16.92 23.19 -21.76
C MET A 39 18.33 23.64 -22.16
N GLY A 40 18.41 24.77 -22.87
CA GLY A 40 19.67 25.41 -23.25
C GLY A 40 20.35 26.12 -22.07
N LEU A 41 21.67 25.99 -22.02
CA LEU A 41 22.57 26.59 -21.05
C LEU A 41 23.62 27.39 -21.84
N GLU A 42 23.73 28.68 -21.54
CA GLU A 42 24.67 29.60 -22.17
C GLU A 42 25.96 29.66 -21.35
N VAL A 43 27.10 29.38 -21.98
CA VAL A 43 28.39 29.51 -21.32
C VAL A 43 28.95 30.90 -21.64
N LYS A 44 29.28 31.67 -20.60
CA LYS A 44 29.91 32.98 -20.81
C LYS A 44 31.31 32.79 -21.42
N ASP A 45 31.60 33.54 -22.48
CA ASP A 45 32.89 33.59 -23.17
C ASP A 45 33.30 32.26 -23.86
N ALA A 46 32.32 31.47 -24.34
CA ALA A 46 32.56 30.24 -25.10
C ALA A 46 31.67 30.15 -26.36
N ASP A 47 32.21 29.57 -27.43
CA ASP A 47 31.56 29.42 -28.75
C ASP A 47 30.70 28.15 -28.88
N PHE A 48 30.20 27.62 -27.76
CA PHE A 48 29.33 26.45 -27.76
C PHE A 48 28.16 26.62 -26.79
N ALA A 49 27.03 26.00 -27.14
CA ALA A 49 25.85 25.95 -26.29
C ALA A 49 25.77 24.59 -25.61
N LEU A 50 25.47 24.58 -24.31
CA LEU A 50 25.17 23.36 -23.58
C LEU A 50 23.66 23.12 -23.61
N ARG A 51 23.26 21.85 -23.62
CA ARG A 51 21.87 21.45 -23.37
C ARG A 51 21.85 20.46 -22.22
N LEU A 52 20.85 20.60 -21.35
CA LEU A 52 20.60 19.57 -20.37
C LEU A 52 20.20 18.28 -21.07
N GLY A 53 20.92 17.21 -20.77
CA GLY A 53 20.55 15.87 -21.21
C GLY A 53 19.20 15.42 -20.63
N ARG A 54 18.84 14.17 -20.87
CA ARG A 54 17.61 13.60 -20.29
C ARG A 54 17.73 13.60 -18.77
N LEU A 55 17.00 14.49 -18.12
CA LEU A 55 16.88 14.48 -16.67
C LEU A 55 15.99 13.30 -16.27
N PRO A 56 16.30 12.61 -15.15
CA PRO A 56 15.39 11.62 -14.61
C PRO A 56 14.04 12.30 -14.34
N ALA A 57 12.97 11.73 -14.87
CA ALA A 57 11.63 12.23 -14.60
C ALA A 57 11.40 12.17 -13.08
N LYS A 58 11.20 13.33 -12.45
CA LYS A 58 10.69 13.32 -11.07
C LYS A 58 9.27 12.81 -11.13
N GLU A 59 8.92 11.90 -10.22
CA GLU A 59 7.56 11.43 -10.08
C GLU A 59 6.61 12.62 -9.97
N GLY A 60 5.71 12.70 -10.95
CA GLY A 60 4.67 13.72 -10.98
C GLY A 60 3.65 13.50 -9.87
N VAL A 61 2.92 14.55 -9.55
CA VAL A 61 1.76 14.49 -8.65
C VAL A 61 0.56 14.94 -9.44
N ILE A 62 -0.45 14.10 -9.53
CA ILE A 62 -1.76 14.47 -10.07
C ILE A 62 -2.63 14.86 -8.87
N ARG A 63 -3.19 16.07 -8.91
CA ARG A 63 -4.14 16.52 -7.89
C ARG A 63 -5.55 16.27 -8.40
N LEU A 64 -6.35 15.57 -7.62
CA LEU A 64 -7.73 15.21 -7.96
C LEU A 64 -8.70 15.81 -6.95
N TYR A 65 -9.83 16.29 -7.45
CA TYR A 65 -10.93 16.90 -6.70
C TYR A 65 -12.23 16.12 -6.95
N PRO A 66 -13.19 16.14 -6.02
CA PRO A 66 -14.52 15.63 -6.30
C PRO A 66 -15.12 16.33 -7.53
N GLY A 67 -15.67 15.53 -8.45
CA GLY A 67 -16.17 16.01 -9.73
C GLY A 67 -15.17 15.88 -10.89
N ASP A 68 -13.87 15.65 -10.64
CA ASP A 68 -12.90 15.43 -11.72
C ASP A 68 -13.16 14.12 -12.47
N VAL A 69 -12.76 14.07 -13.74
CA VAL A 69 -12.62 12.81 -14.49
C VAL A 69 -11.16 12.37 -14.48
N LEU A 70 -10.94 11.11 -14.12
CA LEU A 70 -9.67 10.42 -14.25
C LEU A 70 -9.80 9.30 -15.29
N GLN A 71 -8.89 9.27 -16.25
CA GLN A 71 -8.74 8.19 -17.22
C GLN A 71 -7.67 7.21 -16.77
N ILE A 72 -8.01 5.93 -16.71
CA ILE A 72 -7.09 4.83 -16.42
C ILE A 72 -6.86 4.04 -17.69
N TRP A 73 -5.66 4.14 -18.24
CA TRP A 73 -5.29 3.48 -19.48
C TRP A 73 -4.74 2.09 -19.21
N ARG A 74 -5.13 1.12 -20.06
CA ARG A 74 -4.64 -0.27 -19.99
C ARG A 74 -3.22 -0.41 -20.52
N ARG A 75 -2.79 0.49 -21.41
CA ARG A 75 -1.43 0.53 -21.95
C ARG A 75 -0.53 1.43 -21.10
N PRO A 76 0.80 1.19 -21.08
CA PRO A 76 1.75 2.08 -20.44
C PRO A 76 1.69 3.49 -21.05
N ILE A 77 1.38 4.48 -20.22
CA ILE A 77 1.42 5.91 -20.56
C ILE A 77 2.11 6.70 -19.44
N VAL A 78 2.64 7.87 -19.78
CA VAL A 78 3.06 8.84 -18.78
C VAL A 78 1.83 9.47 -18.17
N GLY A 79 1.69 9.37 -16.85
CA GLY A 79 0.58 10.01 -16.14
C GLY A 79 0.64 11.53 -16.26
N GLN A 80 -0.51 12.17 -16.50
CA GLN A 80 -0.61 13.61 -16.70
C GLN A 80 -1.81 14.19 -15.95
N PRO A 81 -1.69 15.38 -15.35
CA PRO A 81 -2.83 16.07 -14.74
C PRO A 81 -3.83 16.52 -15.82
N ALA A 82 -5.05 16.85 -15.41
CA ALA A 82 -6.00 17.50 -16.30
C ALA A 82 -5.47 18.87 -16.74
N GLY A 83 -5.74 19.27 -17.98
CA GLY A 83 -5.18 20.48 -18.56
C GLY A 83 -5.61 20.71 -20.01
N MET A 84 -5.01 21.72 -20.63
CA MET A 84 -5.11 21.93 -22.07
C MET A 84 -3.92 21.26 -22.75
N ASP A 85 -4.15 20.59 -23.87
CA ASP A 85 -3.09 20.09 -24.73
C ASP A 85 -2.47 21.22 -25.58
N GLU A 86 -1.52 20.85 -26.45
CA GLU A 86 -0.81 21.79 -27.33
C GLU A 86 -1.73 22.47 -28.35
N GLU A 87 -2.89 21.87 -28.63
CA GLU A 87 -3.92 22.37 -29.55
C GLU A 87 -4.97 23.22 -28.83
N GLY A 88 -4.88 23.36 -27.50
CA GLY A 88 -5.80 24.12 -26.68
C GLY A 88 -7.10 23.38 -26.35
N GLN A 89 -7.16 22.06 -26.59
CA GLN A 89 -8.28 21.22 -26.20
C GLN A 89 -8.10 20.72 -24.77
N TRP A 90 -9.18 20.78 -24.00
CA TRP A 90 -9.17 20.30 -22.61
C TRP A 90 -9.15 18.77 -22.57
N HIS A 91 -8.30 18.21 -21.72
CA HIS A 91 -8.24 16.79 -21.44
C HIS A 91 -8.28 16.48 -19.94
N PRO A 92 -8.88 15.35 -19.53
CA PRO A 92 -8.89 14.91 -18.15
C PRO A 92 -7.51 14.44 -17.68
N ALA A 93 -7.38 14.22 -16.37
CA ALA A 93 -6.20 13.57 -15.82
C ALA A 93 -6.12 12.12 -16.32
N ARG A 94 -4.91 11.61 -16.54
CA ARG A 94 -4.69 10.25 -17.05
C ARG A 94 -3.56 9.55 -16.32
N ILE A 95 -3.74 8.25 -16.07
CA ILE A 95 -2.76 7.34 -15.49
C ILE A 95 -2.76 6.00 -16.24
N ALA A 96 -1.73 5.20 -16.04
CA ALA A 96 -1.71 3.81 -16.49
C ALA A 96 -1.97 2.87 -15.31
N CYS A 97 -2.63 1.73 -15.56
CA CYS A 97 -2.66 0.60 -14.64
C CYS A 97 -1.53 -0.36 -14.98
N THR A 98 -0.75 -0.78 -13.98
CA THR A 98 0.35 -1.74 -14.19
C THR A 98 -0.13 -3.17 -14.45
N LEU A 99 -1.38 -3.47 -14.08
CA LEU A 99 -2.00 -4.79 -14.24
C LEU A 99 -3.38 -4.63 -14.90
N PRO A 100 -3.43 -4.37 -16.23
CA PRO A 100 -4.66 -4.06 -16.93
C PRO A 100 -5.70 -5.18 -16.91
N GLU A 101 -5.29 -6.43 -16.63
CA GLU A 101 -6.14 -7.59 -16.45
C GLU A 101 -7.09 -7.41 -15.24
N ALA A 102 -6.66 -6.69 -14.20
CA ALA A 102 -7.51 -6.34 -13.07
C ALA A 102 -8.73 -5.49 -13.48
N LEU A 103 -8.63 -4.78 -14.61
CA LEU A 103 -9.67 -3.91 -15.15
C LEU A 103 -10.57 -4.65 -16.17
N ALA A 104 -10.37 -5.93 -16.42
CA ALA A 104 -11.07 -6.67 -17.49
C ALA A 104 -12.59 -6.74 -17.29
N HIS A 105 -13.03 -6.86 -16.04
CA HIS A 105 -14.45 -7.00 -15.68
C HIS A 105 -15.01 -5.77 -14.95
N ALA A 106 -14.31 -4.63 -15.07
CA ALA A 106 -14.81 -3.38 -14.52
C ALA A 106 -16.06 -2.94 -15.28
N GLU A 107 -17.09 -2.49 -14.56
CA GLU A 107 -18.37 -2.07 -15.13
C GLU A 107 -18.73 -0.63 -14.70
N PRO A 108 -19.45 0.13 -15.55
CA PRO A 108 -20.04 1.40 -15.15
C PRO A 108 -20.86 1.30 -13.86
N GLY A 109 -20.72 2.29 -12.99
CA GLY A 109 -21.38 2.38 -11.68
C GLY A 109 -20.57 1.80 -10.51
N GLN A 110 -19.64 0.87 -10.77
CA GLN A 110 -18.82 0.24 -9.74
C GLN A 110 -17.88 1.25 -9.06
N PRO A 111 -17.65 1.12 -7.73
CA PRO A 111 -16.70 1.94 -6.99
C PRO A 111 -15.26 1.55 -7.32
N ILE A 112 -14.39 2.54 -7.28
CA ILE A 112 -12.94 2.37 -7.44
C ILE A 112 -12.21 3.31 -6.48
N TRP A 113 -11.16 2.79 -5.84
CA TRP A 113 -10.40 3.53 -4.82
C TRP A 113 -8.91 3.55 -5.16
N PHE A 114 -8.23 4.61 -4.73
CA PHE A 114 -6.79 4.80 -4.94
C PHE A 114 -6.10 5.23 -3.65
N ASP A 115 -4.80 4.91 -3.55
CA ASP A 115 -3.91 5.34 -2.47
C ASP A 115 -4.51 5.04 -1.08
N ASP A 116 -4.82 3.76 -0.83
CA ASP A 116 -5.36 3.27 0.44
C ASP A 116 -6.71 3.94 0.80
N GLY A 117 -7.60 4.12 -0.18
CA GLY A 117 -8.92 4.71 0.02
C GLY A 117 -8.94 6.24 0.15
N LYS A 118 -7.79 6.93 0.02
CA LYS A 118 -7.73 8.41 0.12
C LYS A 118 -8.45 9.12 -1.03
N ILE A 119 -8.54 8.46 -2.18
CA ILE A 119 -9.25 8.94 -3.36
C ILE A 119 -10.26 7.89 -3.77
N GLY A 120 -11.51 8.28 -3.92
CA GLY A 120 -12.60 7.39 -4.34
C GLY A 120 -13.29 7.93 -5.58
N GLY A 121 -13.78 7.03 -6.41
CA GLY A 121 -14.53 7.37 -7.59
C GLY A 121 -15.57 6.31 -7.96
N ARG A 122 -16.32 6.61 -9.00
CA ARG A 122 -17.22 5.66 -9.67
C ARG A 122 -16.84 5.57 -11.14
N ILE A 123 -16.82 4.35 -11.65
CA ILE A 123 -16.59 4.11 -13.07
C ILE A 123 -17.78 4.69 -13.85
N GLU A 124 -17.53 5.65 -14.74
CA GLU A 124 -18.56 6.23 -15.60
C GLU A 124 -18.67 5.49 -16.92
N ALA A 125 -17.53 5.15 -17.53
CA ALA A 125 -17.48 4.47 -18.80
C ALA A 125 -16.27 3.54 -18.88
N VAL A 126 -16.43 2.44 -19.61
CA VAL A 126 -15.39 1.45 -19.88
C VAL A 126 -15.24 1.37 -21.38
N HIS A 127 -14.03 1.64 -21.85
CA HIS A 127 -13.63 1.56 -23.25
C HIS A 127 -12.60 0.43 -23.41
N ASP A 128 -12.32 0.05 -24.65
CA ASP A 128 -11.35 -1.01 -24.95
C ASP A 128 -9.94 -0.66 -24.43
N ASP A 129 -9.54 0.61 -24.49
CA ASP A 129 -8.19 1.07 -24.15
C ASP A 129 -8.07 1.71 -22.75
N ARG A 130 -9.20 2.14 -22.16
CA ARG A 130 -9.22 2.90 -20.91
C ARG A 130 -10.53 2.80 -20.15
N ILE A 131 -10.50 3.20 -18.89
CA ILE A 131 -11.67 3.41 -18.03
C ILE A 131 -11.75 4.88 -17.63
N GLU A 132 -12.95 5.43 -17.65
CA GLU A 132 -13.25 6.79 -17.18
C GLU A 132 -13.90 6.72 -15.80
N VAL A 133 -13.32 7.43 -14.84
CA VAL A 133 -13.72 7.43 -13.43
C VAL A 133 -14.07 8.85 -13.02
N ARG A 134 -15.28 9.03 -12.48
CA ARG A 134 -15.65 10.25 -11.76
C ARG A 134 -15.12 10.19 -10.34
N ILE A 135 -14.33 11.17 -9.95
CA ILE A 135 -13.87 11.29 -8.57
C ILE A 135 -15.05 11.74 -7.70
N THR A 136 -15.37 10.96 -6.68
CA THR A 136 -16.46 11.22 -5.73
C THR A 136 -15.95 11.53 -4.34
N HIS A 137 -14.72 11.09 -4.01
CA HIS A 137 -14.10 11.28 -2.71
C HIS A 137 -12.65 11.78 -2.88
N ALA A 138 -12.35 12.94 -2.30
CA ALA A 138 -11.02 13.48 -2.11
C ALA A 138 -11.09 14.61 -1.06
N ARG A 139 -9.94 15.03 -0.52
CA ARG A 139 -9.89 16.17 0.41
C ARG A 139 -10.42 17.45 -0.26
N PRO A 140 -10.99 18.42 0.50
CA PRO A 140 -11.48 19.68 -0.06
C PRO A 140 -10.44 20.49 -0.84
N ARG A 141 -9.16 20.38 -0.48
CA ARG A 141 -8.03 21.04 -1.17
C ARG A 141 -7.44 20.20 -2.31
N GLY A 142 -8.14 19.14 -2.72
CA GLY A 142 -7.67 18.11 -3.63
C GLY A 142 -6.69 17.14 -2.96
N GLU A 143 -6.74 15.88 -3.38
CA GLU A 143 -5.83 14.83 -2.92
C GLU A 143 -4.74 14.55 -3.96
N ARG A 144 -3.55 14.16 -3.49
CA ARG A 144 -2.35 13.98 -4.32
C ARG A 144 -2.17 12.52 -4.70
N LEU A 145 -2.54 12.15 -5.93
CA LEU A 145 -2.19 10.86 -6.51
C LEU A 145 -0.73 10.87 -6.98
N ARG A 146 0.07 9.92 -6.47
CA ARG A 146 1.47 9.70 -6.86
C ARG A 146 1.62 8.42 -7.68
N ALA A 147 2.78 8.20 -8.26
CA ALA A 147 3.11 6.94 -8.91
C ALA A 147 3.13 5.77 -7.91
N GLY A 148 2.85 4.55 -8.41
CA GLY A 148 2.90 3.32 -7.63
C GLY A 148 1.85 3.19 -6.54
N LYS A 149 0.77 3.98 -6.60
CA LYS A 149 -0.36 3.88 -5.68
C LYS A 149 -1.29 2.74 -6.08
N GLY A 150 -1.76 1.99 -5.08
CA GLY A 150 -2.70 0.89 -5.27
C GLY A 150 -4.04 1.37 -5.83
N ILE A 151 -4.71 0.46 -6.52
CA ILE A 151 -6.06 0.59 -7.05
C ILE A 151 -6.87 -0.55 -6.44
N ASN A 152 -8.00 -0.24 -5.80
CA ASN A 152 -8.92 -1.24 -5.27
C ASN A 152 -10.24 -1.16 -6.04
N LEU A 153 -10.83 -2.31 -6.32
CA LEU A 153 -12.05 -2.46 -7.12
C LEU A 153 -13.04 -3.39 -6.38
N PRO A 154 -13.67 -2.92 -5.30
CA PRO A 154 -14.38 -3.80 -4.35
C PRO A 154 -15.50 -4.65 -4.96
N ASP A 155 -16.19 -4.11 -5.96
CA ASP A 155 -17.32 -4.78 -6.63
C ASP A 155 -16.94 -5.38 -7.99
N THR A 156 -15.70 -5.18 -8.45
CA THR A 156 -15.24 -5.75 -9.72
C THR A 156 -14.76 -7.18 -9.49
N ARG A 157 -15.21 -8.10 -10.35
CA ARG A 157 -14.70 -9.47 -10.35
C ARG A 157 -13.26 -9.49 -10.88
N ILE A 158 -12.30 -9.66 -9.98
CA ILE A 158 -10.90 -9.84 -10.34
C ILE A 158 -10.61 -11.34 -10.49
N GLU A 159 -10.20 -11.75 -11.69
CA GLU A 159 -9.78 -13.13 -12.00
C GLU A 159 -8.27 -13.21 -12.18
N LEU A 160 -7.55 -12.83 -11.13
CA LEU A 160 -6.09 -12.92 -11.10
C LEU A 160 -5.67 -14.14 -10.26
N PRO A 161 -4.57 -14.82 -10.66
CA PRO A 161 -3.98 -15.84 -9.81
C PRO A 161 -3.46 -15.18 -8.52
N ALA A 162 -3.66 -15.85 -7.38
CA ALA A 162 -3.14 -15.36 -6.09
C ALA A 162 -1.60 -15.35 -6.05
N LEU A 163 -0.96 -16.22 -6.84
CA LEU A 163 0.48 -16.24 -7.06
C LEU A 163 0.83 -15.63 -8.42
N THR A 164 1.65 -14.57 -8.40
CA THR A 164 2.23 -14.00 -9.61
C THR A 164 3.38 -14.88 -10.13
N GLU A 165 3.82 -14.64 -11.36
CA GLU A 165 5.00 -15.32 -11.89
C GLU A 165 6.24 -15.05 -11.03
N ARG A 166 6.37 -13.81 -10.54
CA ARG A 166 7.45 -13.44 -9.65
C ARG A 166 7.39 -14.20 -8.32
N ASP A 167 6.19 -14.45 -7.79
CA ASP A 167 6.03 -15.25 -6.58
C ASP A 167 6.52 -16.69 -6.80
N ARG A 168 6.16 -17.30 -7.94
CA ARG A 168 6.63 -18.64 -8.31
C ARG A 168 8.16 -18.71 -8.46
N GLU A 169 8.78 -17.69 -9.03
CA GLU A 169 10.25 -17.61 -9.15
C GLU A 169 10.97 -17.56 -7.80
N VAL A 170 10.41 -16.84 -6.81
CA VAL A 170 11.05 -16.67 -5.50
C VAL A 170 10.69 -17.77 -4.50
N LEU A 171 9.59 -18.49 -4.72
CA LEU A 171 9.10 -19.51 -3.80
C LEU A 171 10.13 -20.61 -3.47
N PRO A 172 10.99 -21.08 -4.41
CA PRO A 172 12.05 -22.04 -4.06
C PRO A 172 13.05 -21.51 -3.02
N PHE A 173 13.34 -20.21 -3.05
CA PHE A 173 14.18 -19.57 -2.03
C PHE A 173 13.43 -19.51 -0.70
N VAL A 174 12.17 -19.07 -0.71
CA VAL A 174 11.32 -19.00 0.49
C VAL A 174 11.18 -20.37 1.15
N ALA A 175 10.93 -21.42 0.37
CA ALA A 175 10.75 -22.79 0.85
C ALA A 175 11.97 -23.35 1.62
N ARG A 176 13.18 -22.86 1.29
CA ARG A 176 14.44 -23.28 1.94
C ARG A 176 14.78 -22.45 3.18
N HIS A 177 14.33 -21.21 3.25
CA HIS A 177 14.87 -20.23 4.19
C HIS A 177 13.83 -19.63 5.15
N ALA A 178 12.56 -19.58 4.78
CA ALA A 178 11.51 -18.97 5.60
C ALA A 178 10.83 -19.99 6.52
N ASP A 179 10.41 -19.55 7.70
CA ASP A 179 9.62 -20.37 8.62
C ASP A 179 8.12 -20.32 8.31
N MET A 180 7.67 -19.23 7.70
CA MET A 180 6.30 -19.02 7.24
C MET A 180 6.23 -18.11 6.02
N VAL A 181 5.16 -18.23 5.24
CA VAL A 181 4.86 -17.41 4.06
C VAL A 181 3.44 -16.86 4.14
N GLY A 182 3.27 -15.58 3.80
CA GLY A 182 1.96 -14.94 3.71
C GLY A 182 1.40 -14.97 2.29
N LEU A 183 0.21 -15.55 2.09
CA LEU A 183 -0.51 -15.53 0.83
C LEU A 183 -1.39 -14.28 0.77
N SER A 184 -0.99 -13.30 -0.05
CA SER A 184 -1.76 -12.08 -0.28
C SER A 184 -2.90 -12.33 -1.26
N PHE A 185 -4.00 -11.58 -1.11
CA PHE A 185 -5.16 -11.61 -1.98
C PHE A 185 -5.68 -13.04 -2.26
N VAL A 186 -5.69 -13.89 -1.23
CA VAL A 186 -6.29 -15.23 -1.34
C VAL A 186 -7.78 -15.10 -1.64
N HIS A 187 -8.29 -15.87 -2.62
CA HIS A 187 -9.68 -15.76 -3.06
C HIS A 187 -10.47 -17.05 -2.93
N ARG A 188 -9.80 -18.21 -3.06
CA ARG A 188 -10.43 -19.54 -3.10
C ARG A 188 -9.49 -20.61 -2.56
N GLU A 189 -10.04 -21.77 -2.28
CA GLU A 189 -9.36 -22.95 -1.73
C GLU A 189 -8.20 -23.39 -2.64
N SER A 190 -8.41 -23.37 -3.96
CA SER A 190 -7.38 -23.78 -4.91
C SER A 190 -6.13 -22.89 -4.89
N ASP A 191 -6.23 -21.64 -4.42
CA ASP A 191 -5.07 -20.76 -4.28
C ASP A 191 -4.17 -21.23 -3.12
N VAL A 192 -4.80 -21.75 -2.05
CA VAL A 192 -4.10 -22.33 -0.90
C VAL A 192 -3.49 -23.68 -1.29
N ASP A 193 -4.24 -24.50 -2.02
CA ASP A 193 -3.76 -25.81 -2.51
C ASP A 193 -2.56 -25.65 -3.45
N GLU A 194 -2.59 -24.64 -4.35
CA GLU A 194 -1.47 -24.32 -5.24
C GLU A 194 -0.21 -23.93 -4.44
N LEU A 195 -0.35 -23.04 -3.46
CA LEU A 195 0.78 -22.63 -2.61
C LEU A 195 1.36 -23.82 -1.84
N LEU A 196 0.50 -24.66 -1.23
CA LEU A 196 0.95 -25.83 -0.48
C LEU A 196 1.68 -26.84 -1.38
N ALA A 197 1.15 -27.11 -2.58
CA ALA A 197 1.80 -28.00 -3.53
C ALA A 197 3.20 -27.50 -3.93
N LEU A 198 3.34 -26.20 -4.22
CA LEU A 198 4.62 -25.60 -4.57
C LEU A 198 5.60 -25.59 -3.38
N LEU A 199 5.13 -25.31 -2.17
CA LEU A 199 5.98 -25.40 -0.98
C LEU A 199 6.47 -26.83 -0.76
N GLN A 200 5.58 -27.83 -0.87
CA GLN A 200 5.96 -29.25 -0.76
C GLN A 200 6.98 -29.66 -1.81
N GLN A 201 6.84 -29.16 -3.05
CA GLN A 201 7.78 -29.43 -4.13
C GLN A 201 9.18 -28.85 -3.87
N HIS A 202 9.25 -27.67 -3.24
CA HIS A 202 10.51 -26.93 -3.10
C HIS A 202 11.17 -27.02 -1.73
N THR A 203 10.45 -27.43 -0.69
CA THR A 203 11.00 -27.61 0.66
C THR A 203 11.89 -28.85 0.69
N PRO A 204 13.16 -28.71 1.14
CA PRO A 204 14.06 -29.83 1.32
C PRO A 204 13.51 -30.87 2.32
N PRO A 205 13.75 -32.19 2.12
CA PRO A 205 13.22 -33.24 3.00
C PRO A 205 13.67 -33.15 4.47
N ASP A 206 14.79 -32.47 4.74
CA ASP A 206 15.36 -32.25 6.07
C ASP A 206 14.81 -31.00 6.79
N ARG A 207 13.90 -30.25 6.14
CA ARG A 207 13.28 -29.05 6.69
C ARG A 207 11.77 -29.25 6.85
N PRO A 208 11.17 -28.78 7.95
CA PRO A 208 9.71 -28.75 8.06
C PRO A 208 9.12 -27.80 7.00
N LEU A 209 7.94 -28.16 6.48
CA LEU A 209 7.18 -27.30 5.56
C LEU A 209 7.01 -25.90 6.19
N PRO A 210 7.26 -24.81 5.47
CA PRO A 210 6.97 -23.47 5.95
C PRO A 210 5.50 -23.32 6.29
N GLY A 211 5.20 -22.64 7.39
CA GLY A 211 3.82 -22.33 7.73
C GLY A 211 3.19 -21.37 6.72
N ILE A 212 1.88 -21.42 6.55
CA ILE A 212 1.15 -20.50 5.67
C ILE A 212 0.30 -19.52 6.48
N VAL A 213 0.25 -18.27 6.04
CA VAL A 213 -0.61 -17.24 6.60
C VAL A 213 -1.53 -16.72 5.50
N LEU A 214 -2.84 -16.98 5.63
CA LEU A 214 -3.83 -16.47 4.69
C LEU A 214 -4.15 -15.01 5.01
N LYS A 215 -3.89 -14.09 4.08
CA LYS A 215 -4.20 -12.68 4.29
C LYS A 215 -5.61 -12.36 3.80
N ILE A 216 -6.50 -12.06 4.73
CA ILE A 216 -7.88 -11.68 4.43
C ILE A 216 -7.90 -10.18 4.13
N GLU A 217 -7.80 -9.88 2.83
CA GLU A 217 -7.66 -8.52 2.28
C GLU A 217 -8.88 -8.06 1.48
N THR A 218 -9.72 -9.00 1.04
CA THR A 218 -10.84 -8.72 0.13
C THR A 218 -12.15 -9.25 0.68
N ARG A 219 -13.26 -8.67 0.22
CA ARG A 219 -14.60 -9.18 0.55
C ARG A 219 -14.75 -10.66 0.17
N ARG A 220 -14.22 -11.05 -1.00
CA ARG A 220 -14.25 -12.43 -1.48
C ARG A 220 -13.49 -13.38 -0.55
N ALA A 221 -12.34 -12.97 -0.03
CA ALA A 221 -11.58 -13.75 0.94
C ALA A 221 -12.39 -13.98 2.22
N PHE A 222 -13.09 -12.94 2.68
CA PHE A 222 -13.96 -13.02 3.85
C PHE A 222 -15.17 -13.93 3.62
N ASP A 223 -15.88 -13.78 2.49
CA ASP A 223 -17.03 -14.62 2.13
C ASP A 223 -16.64 -16.11 2.03
N ASN A 224 -15.41 -16.40 1.58
CA ASN A 224 -14.87 -17.75 1.47
C ASN A 224 -14.07 -18.22 2.70
N LEU A 225 -13.99 -17.41 3.77
CA LEU A 225 -13.15 -17.68 4.93
C LEU A 225 -13.29 -19.10 5.51
N PRO A 226 -14.50 -19.67 5.70
CA PRO A 226 -14.64 -21.04 6.21
C PRO A 226 -13.90 -22.07 5.34
N ARG A 227 -14.03 -21.93 4.01
CA ARG A 227 -13.42 -22.84 3.04
C ARG A 227 -11.91 -22.67 2.97
N LEU A 228 -11.44 -21.41 3.03
CA LEU A 228 -10.02 -21.08 3.08
C LEU A 228 -9.35 -21.66 4.32
N VAL A 229 -9.98 -21.50 5.49
CA VAL A 229 -9.47 -22.08 6.75
C VAL A 229 -9.42 -23.60 6.67
N LEU A 230 -10.48 -24.25 6.16
CA LEU A 230 -10.49 -25.71 5.98
C LEU A 230 -9.36 -26.20 5.04
N SER A 231 -9.12 -25.51 3.92
CA SER A 231 -7.99 -25.85 3.04
C SER A 231 -6.64 -25.64 3.74
N ALA A 232 -6.47 -24.55 4.51
CA ALA A 232 -5.25 -24.30 5.25
C ALA A 232 -4.96 -25.34 6.35
N MET A 233 -6.00 -25.97 6.91
CA MET A 233 -5.87 -27.05 7.90
C MET A 233 -5.29 -28.36 7.33
N GLN A 234 -4.98 -28.42 6.03
CA GLN A 234 -4.17 -29.49 5.45
C GLN A 234 -2.73 -29.50 5.98
N THR A 235 -2.28 -28.41 6.59
CA THR A 235 -1.00 -28.33 7.34
C THR A 235 -1.27 -28.00 8.80
N ASP A 236 -0.40 -28.50 9.67
CA ASP A 236 -0.32 -28.19 11.10
C ASP A 236 0.23 -26.77 11.39
N ARG A 237 0.72 -26.07 10.37
CA ARG A 237 1.34 -24.74 10.47
C ARG A 237 0.58 -23.74 9.59
N ALA A 238 -0.62 -23.39 10.01
CA ALA A 238 -1.44 -22.39 9.33
C ALA A 238 -1.84 -21.24 10.27
N GLY A 239 -2.12 -20.09 9.69
CA GLY A 239 -2.69 -18.93 10.39
C GLY A 239 -3.45 -18.03 9.45
N VAL A 240 -4.19 -17.08 10.02
CA VAL A 240 -4.97 -16.08 9.29
C VAL A 240 -4.49 -14.69 9.70
N MET A 241 -4.33 -13.79 8.73
CA MET A 241 -4.05 -12.37 8.99
C MET A 241 -5.26 -11.52 8.61
N ILE A 242 -5.73 -10.71 9.54
CA ILE A 242 -6.74 -9.68 9.25
C ILE A 242 -6.01 -8.46 8.70
N ALA A 243 -5.94 -8.34 7.38
CA ALA A 243 -5.24 -7.26 6.70
C ALA A 243 -6.18 -6.06 6.51
N ARG A 244 -6.44 -5.36 7.63
CA ARG A 244 -7.49 -4.35 7.77
C ARG A 244 -7.37 -3.17 6.80
N GLY A 245 -6.16 -2.81 6.35
CA GLY A 245 -5.93 -1.71 5.40
C GLY A 245 -6.70 -1.91 4.09
N ASP A 246 -6.42 -2.99 3.37
CA ASP A 246 -7.12 -3.35 2.13
C ASP A 246 -8.56 -3.79 2.43
N LEU A 247 -8.77 -4.57 3.48
CA LEU A 247 -10.09 -5.11 3.82
C LEU A 247 -11.13 -4.02 4.14
N ALA A 248 -10.71 -2.90 4.75
CA ALA A 248 -11.59 -1.76 5.03
C ALA A 248 -12.04 -1.06 3.75
N ILE A 249 -11.16 -0.98 2.74
CA ILE A 249 -11.49 -0.39 1.44
C ILE A 249 -12.46 -1.30 0.68
N GLU A 250 -12.25 -2.61 0.78
CA GLU A 250 -13.04 -3.63 0.11
C GLU A 250 -14.42 -3.87 0.75
N SER A 251 -14.52 -3.80 2.08
CA SER A 251 -15.75 -4.10 2.83
C SER A 251 -16.54 -2.86 3.25
N GLY A 252 -15.94 -1.67 3.10
CA GLY A 252 -16.42 -0.42 3.69
C GLY A 252 -15.87 -0.23 5.10
N PHE A 253 -15.45 1.00 5.42
CA PHE A 253 -14.84 1.35 6.70
C PHE A 253 -15.78 1.09 7.89
N GLU A 254 -17.08 1.30 7.71
CA GLU A 254 -18.06 1.12 8.78
C GLU A 254 -18.19 -0.35 9.20
N ARG A 255 -18.00 -1.28 8.25
CA ARG A 255 -18.19 -2.71 8.46
C ARG A 255 -16.93 -3.42 8.96
N LEU A 256 -15.78 -2.76 8.94
CA LEU A 256 -14.50 -3.36 9.35
C LEU A 256 -14.57 -3.95 10.76
N ALA A 257 -15.27 -3.25 11.68
CA ALA A 257 -15.43 -3.69 13.06
C ALA A 257 -16.23 -5.01 13.19
N GLU A 258 -17.21 -5.24 12.31
CA GLU A 258 -17.99 -6.48 12.26
C GLU A 258 -17.15 -7.61 11.65
N VAL A 259 -16.54 -7.33 10.50
CA VAL A 259 -15.74 -8.30 9.73
C VAL A 259 -14.58 -8.84 10.56
N GLN A 260 -13.83 -7.98 11.26
CA GLN A 260 -12.70 -8.44 12.09
C GLN A 260 -13.15 -9.34 13.24
N GLU A 261 -14.34 -9.09 13.82
CA GLU A 261 -14.89 -9.94 14.87
C GLU A 261 -15.24 -11.30 14.30
N GLU A 262 -15.99 -11.36 13.19
CA GLU A 262 -16.36 -12.62 12.56
C GLU A 262 -15.13 -13.47 12.16
N VAL A 263 -14.05 -12.84 11.67
CA VAL A 263 -12.79 -13.55 11.39
C VAL A 263 -12.22 -14.16 12.67
N LEU A 264 -12.12 -13.38 13.76
CA LEU A 264 -11.63 -13.88 15.06
C LEU A 264 -12.49 -15.05 15.56
N TRP A 265 -13.81 -14.99 15.37
CA TRP A 265 -14.74 -15.99 15.90
C TRP A 265 -14.58 -17.32 15.18
N LEU A 266 -14.52 -17.27 13.86
CA LEU A 266 -14.35 -18.45 13.03
C LEU A 266 -12.97 -19.08 13.28
N CYS A 267 -11.92 -18.27 13.33
CA CYS A 267 -10.57 -18.75 13.57
C CYS A 267 -10.42 -19.37 14.97
N GLU A 268 -11.00 -18.75 16.01
CA GLU A 268 -11.03 -19.33 17.35
C GLU A 268 -11.72 -20.71 17.37
N ALA A 269 -12.88 -20.83 16.68
CA ALA A 269 -13.60 -22.10 16.58
C ALA A 269 -12.81 -23.18 15.83
N ALA A 270 -12.01 -22.77 14.85
CA ALA A 270 -11.15 -23.67 14.07
C ALA A 270 -9.77 -23.92 14.72
N HIS A 271 -9.49 -23.32 15.89
CA HIS A 271 -8.15 -23.28 16.50
C HIS A 271 -7.06 -22.74 15.56
N MET A 272 -7.44 -21.83 14.66
CA MET A 272 -6.56 -21.17 13.71
C MET A 272 -5.99 -19.89 14.33
N PRO A 273 -4.66 -19.73 14.46
CA PRO A 273 -4.07 -18.53 15.03
C PRO A 273 -4.30 -17.32 14.13
N VAL A 274 -4.60 -16.18 14.74
CA VAL A 274 -4.88 -14.92 14.04
C VAL A 274 -3.77 -13.91 14.26
N ILE A 275 -3.41 -13.21 13.19
CA ILE A 275 -2.54 -12.04 13.20
C ILE A 275 -3.40 -10.79 12.97
N TRP A 276 -3.44 -9.93 13.99
CA TRP A 276 -4.07 -8.62 13.94
C TRP A 276 -3.14 -7.62 13.26
N ALA A 277 -3.45 -7.23 12.03
CA ALA A 277 -2.51 -6.51 11.18
C ALA A 277 -3.04 -5.18 10.66
N THR A 278 -2.08 -4.37 10.21
CA THR A 278 -2.22 -3.04 9.59
C THR A 278 -2.74 -1.96 10.54
N GLN A 279 -2.16 -0.76 10.45
CA GLN A 279 -2.57 0.44 11.19
C GLN A 279 -2.55 0.37 12.73
N VAL A 280 -2.00 -0.69 13.33
CA VAL A 280 -1.79 -0.75 14.77
C VAL A 280 -0.63 0.18 15.14
N LEU A 281 -0.90 1.18 15.98
CA LEU A 281 0.11 2.17 16.42
C LEU A 281 0.85 2.82 15.23
N GLU A 282 0.16 3.06 14.11
CA GLU A 282 0.76 3.60 12.88
C GLU A 282 1.35 5.01 13.08
N THR A 283 0.61 5.87 13.78
CA THR A 283 1.05 7.23 14.10
C THR A 283 2.22 7.20 15.07
N MET A 284 2.21 6.28 16.03
CA MET A 284 3.35 6.06 16.92
C MET A 284 4.60 5.66 16.13
N ALA A 285 4.52 4.65 15.27
CA ALA A 285 5.66 4.21 14.47
C ALA A 285 6.22 5.32 13.57
N ARG A 286 5.34 6.18 13.04
CA ARG A 286 5.71 7.25 12.10
C ARG A 286 6.13 8.57 12.75
N GLN A 287 5.51 8.96 13.84
CA GLN A 287 5.60 10.30 14.45
C GLN A 287 6.08 10.27 15.91
N GLY A 288 6.19 9.09 16.52
CA GLY A 288 6.68 8.90 17.88
C GLY A 288 5.63 9.16 18.97
N LEU A 289 4.39 9.48 18.61
CA LEU A 289 3.28 9.69 19.54
C LEU A 289 2.02 8.96 19.03
N PRO A 290 1.38 8.10 19.86
CA PRO A 290 0.19 7.39 19.46
C PRO A 290 -1.05 8.28 19.58
N ALA A 291 -2.02 8.08 18.68
CA ALA A 291 -3.36 8.60 18.89
C ALA A 291 -4.10 7.76 19.94
N ARG A 292 -5.06 8.36 20.66
CA ARG A 292 -5.86 7.64 21.68
C ARG A 292 -6.57 6.42 21.10
N ALA A 293 -7.11 6.54 19.88
CA ALA A 293 -7.78 5.46 19.18
C ALA A 293 -6.84 4.27 18.91
N GLU A 294 -5.55 4.52 18.64
CA GLU A 294 -4.57 3.47 18.36
C GLU A 294 -4.20 2.68 19.62
N ILE A 295 -4.24 3.31 20.81
CA ILE A 295 -4.06 2.61 22.08
C ILE A 295 -5.21 1.65 22.35
N SER A 296 -6.45 2.11 22.11
CA SER A 296 -7.64 1.26 22.23
C SER A 296 -7.60 0.10 21.22
N ASP A 297 -7.19 0.37 19.99
CA ASP A 297 -7.03 -0.66 18.95
C ASP A 297 -5.98 -1.71 19.32
N ALA A 298 -4.79 -1.28 19.78
CA ALA A 298 -3.75 -2.18 20.24
C ALA A 298 -4.19 -3.06 21.42
N ALA A 299 -4.97 -2.50 22.35
CA ALA A 299 -5.56 -3.26 23.45
C ALA A 299 -6.59 -4.28 22.95
N MET A 300 -7.39 -3.95 21.93
CA MET A 300 -8.32 -4.90 21.30
C MET A 300 -7.60 -6.03 20.55
N GLY A 301 -6.46 -5.74 19.94
CA GLY A 301 -5.64 -6.72 19.23
C GLY A 301 -5.16 -7.88 20.11
N GLN A 302 -5.18 -7.73 21.44
CA GLN A 302 -4.84 -8.78 22.42
C GLN A 302 -5.70 -10.05 22.31
N ARG A 303 -6.81 -10.00 21.56
CA ARG A 303 -7.66 -11.16 21.28
C ARG A 303 -7.09 -12.09 20.19
N ALA A 304 -6.13 -11.60 19.40
CA ALA A 304 -5.40 -12.37 18.42
C ALA A 304 -4.13 -12.97 19.04
N GLU A 305 -3.58 -14.00 18.40
CA GLU A 305 -2.31 -14.63 18.80
C GLU A 305 -1.11 -13.70 18.59
N CYS A 306 -1.20 -12.84 17.59
CA CYS A 306 -0.12 -11.95 17.18
C CYS A 306 -0.66 -10.61 16.72
N ILE A 307 0.12 -9.56 16.94
CA ILE A 307 -0.14 -8.21 16.44
C ILE A 307 1.03 -7.80 15.54
N MET A 308 0.72 -7.34 14.33
CA MET A 308 1.71 -6.88 13.36
C MET A 308 1.79 -5.33 13.38
N LEU A 309 3.00 -4.80 13.61
CA LEU A 309 3.30 -3.39 13.45
C LEU A 309 3.87 -3.10 12.05
N ASN A 310 3.54 -1.94 11.51
CA ASN A 310 4.12 -1.44 10.26
C ASN A 310 5.48 -0.73 10.50
N LYS A 311 6.15 -0.37 9.41
CA LYS A 311 7.46 0.32 9.46
C LYS A 311 7.35 1.77 9.95
N GLY A 312 8.41 2.27 10.58
CA GLY A 312 8.55 3.68 10.88
C GLY A 312 9.84 3.99 11.66
N PRO A 313 10.26 5.27 11.70
CA PRO A 313 11.48 5.67 12.41
C PRO A 313 11.41 5.41 13.93
N PHE A 314 10.21 5.31 14.51
CA PHE A 314 9.98 5.06 15.94
C PHE A 314 9.45 3.64 16.21
N ILE A 315 9.82 2.67 15.37
CA ILE A 315 9.28 1.30 15.47
C ILE A 315 9.69 0.59 16.77
N VAL A 316 10.88 0.90 17.30
CA VAL A 316 11.35 0.33 18.57
C VAL A 316 10.48 0.85 19.72
N GLU A 317 10.17 2.14 19.73
CA GLU A 317 9.29 2.77 20.71
C GLU A 317 7.86 2.23 20.58
N ALA A 318 7.34 2.12 19.35
CA ALA A 318 6.02 1.54 19.08
C ALA A 318 5.93 0.10 19.60
N THR A 319 7.00 -0.70 19.44
CA THR A 319 7.06 -2.08 19.95
C THR A 319 7.06 -2.13 21.47
N ARG A 320 7.81 -1.24 22.15
CA ARG A 320 7.79 -1.13 23.62
C ARG A 320 6.43 -0.69 24.15
N THR A 321 5.80 0.29 23.49
CA THR A 321 4.44 0.73 23.83
C THR A 321 3.43 -0.40 23.66
N LEU A 322 3.53 -1.17 22.58
CA LEU A 322 2.68 -2.34 22.37
C LEU A 322 2.87 -3.39 23.48
N ASP A 323 4.11 -3.75 23.81
CA ASP A 323 4.43 -4.69 24.89
C ASP A 323 3.86 -4.23 26.24
N ASP A 324 4.01 -2.96 26.61
CA ASP A 324 3.44 -2.41 27.85
C ASP A 324 1.90 -2.49 27.87
N ILE A 325 1.24 -2.12 26.76
CA ILE A 325 -0.22 -2.23 26.63
C ILE A 325 -0.67 -3.69 26.82
N LEU A 326 -0.04 -4.62 26.10
CA LEU A 326 -0.43 -6.02 26.12
C LEU A 326 -0.19 -6.67 27.49
N ARG A 327 0.93 -6.40 28.14
CA ARG A 327 1.20 -6.89 29.51
C ARG A 327 0.16 -6.40 30.50
N ARG A 328 -0.26 -5.14 30.41
CA ARG A 328 -1.32 -4.58 31.27
C ARG A 328 -2.67 -5.23 30.97
N MET A 329 -2.97 -5.48 29.69
CA MET A 329 -4.25 -6.04 29.25
C MET A 329 -4.39 -7.54 29.53
N GLN A 330 -3.28 -8.29 29.59
CA GLN A 330 -3.27 -9.74 29.80
C GLN A 330 -4.05 -10.20 31.04
N ASP A 331 -4.01 -9.44 32.13
CA ASP A 331 -4.78 -9.78 33.35
C ASP A 331 -6.28 -9.45 33.24
N HIS A 332 -6.69 -8.65 32.26
CA HIS A 332 -8.08 -8.17 32.14
C HIS A 332 -8.90 -9.01 31.16
N GLN A 333 -8.28 -9.47 30.07
CA GLN A 333 -8.96 -10.23 29.02
C GLN A 333 -8.12 -11.42 28.57
N THR A 334 -8.81 -12.52 28.27
CA THR A 334 -8.26 -13.66 27.52
C THR A 334 -9.21 -13.97 26.38
N LYS A 335 -8.78 -13.75 25.13
CA LYS A 335 -9.66 -13.85 23.96
C LYS A 335 -10.93 -13.01 24.19
N LYS A 336 -12.11 -13.61 24.13
CA LYS A 336 -13.39 -12.93 24.39
C LYS A 336 -13.79 -12.86 25.86
N ARG A 337 -13.05 -13.48 26.77
CA ARG A 337 -13.42 -13.62 28.17
C ARG A 337 -12.81 -12.48 28.98
N SER A 338 -13.66 -11.69 29.63
CA SER A 338 -13.21 -10.75 30.65
C SER A 338 -12.88 -11.51 31.94
N LEU A 339 -11.70 -11.25 32.51
CA LEU A 339 -11.23 -11.92 33.73
C LEU A 339 -11.67 -11.21 35.02
N LEU A 340 -12.30 -10.03 34.91
CA LEU A 340 -12.87 -9.26 36.03
C LEU A 340 -11.90 -9.05 37.21
N ARG A 341 -10.63 -8.78 36.92
CA ARG A 341 -9.59 -8.57 37.94
C ARG A 341 -9.88 -7.33 38.81
N ARG A 342 -9.29 -7.30 40.02
CA ARG A 342 -9.34 -6.14 40.93
C ARG A 342 -8.75 -4.87 40.29
N LEU A 343 -9.40 -3.72 40.52
CA LEU A 343 -9.10 -2.42 39.91
C LEU A 343 -7.81 -1.74 40.44
N ARG A 344 -6.62 -2.31 40.15
CA ARG A 344 -5.33 -1.74 40.56
C ARG A 344 -5.03 -0.34 39.99
N VAL A 345 -5.60 0.01 38.84
CA VAL A 345 -5.40 1.33 38.21
C VAL A 345 -5.98 2.45 39.08
N ALA A 346 -7.12 2.22 39.74
CA ALA A 346 -7.71 3.18 40.65
C ALA A 346 -6.82 3.44 41.88
N GLU A 347 -6.12 2.40 42.37
CA GLU A 347 -5.19 2.51 43.50
C GLU A 347 -3.94 3.36 43.15
N GLN A 348 -3.54 3.41 41.88
CA GLN A 348 -2.35 4.15 41.43
C GLN A 348 -2.65 5.55 40.87
N THR A 349 -3.89 5.82 40.44
CA THR A 349 -4.26 7.08 39.77
C THR A 349 -4.72 8.15 40.76
N PHE A 350 -5.22 7.74 41.93
CA PHE A 350 -5.77 8.63 42.97
C PHE A 350 -4.92 8.68 44.25
N ALA A 351 -3.71 8.11 44.22
CA ALA A 351 -2.67 8.31 45.22
C ALA A 351 -1.69 9.37 44.72
#